data_AF-A0A1W1DUL7-F1
#
_entry.id   AF-A0A1W1DUL7-F1
#
_cell.length_a   1.000
_cell.length_b   1.000
_cell.length_c   1.000
_cell.angle_alpha   90.00
_cell.angle_beta   90.00
_cell.angle_gamma   90.00
#
_symmetry.space_group_name_H-M   'P 1'
#
loop_
_entity.id
_entity.type
_entity.pdbx_description
1 polymer ?
#
loop_
_entity_poly.entity_id
_entity_poly.type
_entity_poly.pdbx_seq_one_letter_code
_entity_poly.pdbx_strand_id
1 'polypeptide(L)'
;MKKVLLVAATVAISMGSFSVQADGAGMYNALGCVGCHGANGAGASAPKLAGKDAAFLVKQLKDFQSGARKDPTMNAMAPMALGHEQAIADFLAGQ
;
A
#
# COMPACT_ATOMS: atom_id res chain seq x y z
N MET A 1 0.62 16.86 62.02
CA MET A 1 1.31 17.30 60.77
C MET A 1 1.69 16.08 59.95
N LYS A 2 0.77 15.57 59.11
CA LYS A 2 1.08 14.52 58.11
C LYS A 2 0.80 15.13 56.75
N LYS A 3 1.86 15.47 56.01
CA LYS A 3 1.77 15.95 54.63
C LYS A 3 1.57 14.74 53.74
N VAL A 4 0.33 14.49 53.32
CA VAL A 4 0.02 13.49 52.30
C VAL A 4 0.28 14.14 50.95
N LEU A 5 1.41 13.82 50.33
CA LEU A 5 1.70 14.18 48.95
C LEU A 5 0.92 13.23 48.03
N LEU A 6 -0.10 13.78 47.37
CA LEU A 6 -0.83 13.12 46.28
C LEU A 6 0.08 13.09 45.04
N VAL A 7 0.51 11.89 44.65
CA VAL A 7 1.16 11.66 43.35
C VAL A 7 0.06 11.39 42.33
N ALA A 8 -0.28 12.41 41.54
CA ALA A 8 -1.16 12.26 40.38
C ALA A 8 -0.34 11.62 39.24
N ALA A 9 -0.43 10.29 39.11
CA ALA A 9 0.13 9.58 37.96
C ALA A 9 -0.80 9.80 36.75
N THR A 10 -0.46 10.78 35.92
CA THR A 10 -1.09 10.94 34.60
C THR A 10 -0.58 9.85 33.68
N VAL A 11 -1.32 8.74 33.59
CA VAL A 11 -1.13 7.74 32.53
C VAL A 11 -1.58 8.37 31.21
N ALA A 12 -0.62 8.90 30.45
CA ALA A 12 -0.84 9.26 29.06
C ALA A 12 -1.03 7.96 28.27
N ILE A 13 -2.29 7.57 28.04
CA ILE A 13 -2.62 6.52 27.08
C ILE A 13 -2.27 7.07 25.70
N SER A 14 -1.10 6.68 25.20
CA SER A 14 -0.74 6.89 23.81
C SER A 14 -1.76 6.16 22.94
N MET A 15 -2.71 6.92 22.40
CA MET A 15 -3.60 6.46 21.35
C MET A 15 -2.75 6.21 20.11
N GLY A 16 -2.18 5.01 20.01
CA GLY A 16 -1.61 4.53 18.76
C GLY A 16 -2.73 4.48 17.74
N SER A 17 -2.60 5.23 16.65
CA SER A 17 -3.51 5.15 15.52
C SER A 17 -3.51 3.71 15.00
N PHE A 18 -4.59 2.98 15.25
CA PHE A 18 -4.86 1.72 14.58
C PHE A 18 -5.27 2.05 13.15
N SER A 19 -4.27 2.27 12.29
CA SER A 19 -4.49 2.17 10.86
C SER A 19 -4.86 0.72 10.58
N VAL A 20 -6.09 0.47 10.14
CA VAL A 20 -6.40 -0.77 9.44
C VAL A 20 -5.56 -0.72 8.18
N GLN A 21 -4.36 -1.31 8.20
CA GLN A 21 -3.55 -1.48 7.00
C GLN A 21 -4.42 -2.25 6.00
N ALA A 22 -4.80 -1.62 4.90
CA ALA A 22 -5.45 -2.33 3.81
C ALA A 22 -4.53 -3.48 3.37
N ASP A 23 -5.11 -4.66 3.19
CA ASP A 23 -4.37 -5.87 2.80
C ASP A 23 -3.85 -5.73 1.36
N GLY A 24 -2.63 -5.21 1.21
CA GLY A 24 -2.00 -4.98 -0.09
C GLY A 24 -1.82 -6.25 -0.91
N ALA A 25 -1.49 -7.37 -0.26
CA ALA A 25 -1.37 -8.67 -0.90
C ALA A 25 -2.75 -9.17 -1.36
N GLY A 26 -3.78 -9.03 -0.52
CA GLY A 26 -5.15 -9.34 -0.86
C GLY A 26 -5.64 -8.54 -2.06
N MET A 27 -5.41 -7.23 -2.09
CA MET A 27 -5.80 -6.36 -3.21
C MET A 27 -5.02 -6.69 -4.49
N TYR A 28 -3.71 -6.94 -4.39
CA TYR A 28 -2.89 -7.35 -5.53
C TYR A 28 -3.44 -8.62 -6.22
N ASN A 29 -3.91 -9.58 -5.43
CA ASN A 29 -4.51 -10.81 -5.94
C ASN A 29 -5.95 -10.59 -6.44
N ALA A 30 -6.79 -9.93 -5.65
CA ALA A 30 -8.21 -9.72 -5.95
C ALA A 30 -8.44 -8.90 -7.23
N LEU A 31 -7.55 -7.94 -7.51
CA LEU A 31 -7.61 -7.09 -8.71
C LEU A 31 -6.95 -7.74 -9.94
N GLY A 32 -6.46 -8.99 -9.83
CA GLY A 32 -5.91 -9.75 -10.95
C GLY A 32 -4.51 -9.34 -11.38
N CYS A 33 -3.81 -8.49 -10.61
CA CYS A 33 -2.46 -8.03 -10.96
C CYS A 33 -1.47 -9.19 -11.12
N VAL A 34 -1.64 -10.23 -10.29
CA VAL A 34 -0.85 -11.47 -10.29
C VAL A 34 -0.85 -12.19 -11.65
N GLY A 35 -1.91 -12.06 -12.44
CA GLY A 35 -2.06 -12.75 -13.72
C GLY A 35 -0.99 -12.38 -14.76
N CYS A 36 -0.53 -11.13 -14.74
CA CYS A 36 0.51 -10.65 -15.66
C CYS A 36 1.84 -10.36 -14.94
N HIS A 37 1.79 -9.86 -13.70
CA HIS A 37 2.97 -9.48 -12.95
C HIS A 37 3.55 -10.62 -12.09
N GLY A 38 2.93 -11.81 -12.10
CA GLY A 38 3.43 -13.00 -11.43
C GLY A 38 3.20 -13.00 -9.91
N ALA A 39 3.42 -14.15 -9.27
CA ALA A 39 3.30 -14.27 -7.82
C ALA A 39 4.18 -13.22 -7.12
N ASN A 40 3.60 -12.49 -6.16
CA ASN A 40 4.27 -11.42 -5.41
C ASN A 40 4.95 -10.36 -6.29
N GLY A 41 4.50 -10.15 -7.54
CA GLY A 41 5.12 -9.20 -8.45
C GLY A 41 6.48 -9.64 -9.01
N ALA A 42 6.81 -10.94 -9.01
CA ALA A 42 8.09 -11.45 -9.50
C ALA A 42 8.36 -11.18 -11.00
N GLY A 43 7.33 -10.80 -11.76
CA GLY A 43 7.38 -10.64 -13.22
C GLY A 43 7.07 -11.95 -13.93
N ALA A 44 6.32 -11.84 -15.03
CA ALA A 44 6.02 -12.96 -15.91
C ALA A 44 5.89 -12.44 -17.36
N SER A 45 4.67 -12.23 -17.84
CA SER A 45 4.39 -11.57 -19.12
C SER A 45 4.43 -10.04 -19.02
N ALA A 46 4.36 -9.49 -17.80
CA ALA A 46 4.56 -8.08 -17.52
C ALA A 46 5.78 -7.85 -16.60
N PRO A 47 6.31 -6.61 -16.52
CA PRO A 47 7.53 -6.32 -15.76
C PRO A 47 7.43 -6.73 -14.29
N LYS A 48 8.55 -7.18 -13.72
CA LYS A 48 8.72 -7.38 -12.27
C LYS A 48 8.35 -6.10 -11.52
N LEU A 49 7.57 -6.23 -10.46
CA LEU A 49 7.18 -5.16 -9.54
C LEU A 49 7.80 -5.32 -8.14
N ALA A 50 8.12 -6.55 -7.73
CA ALA A 50 8.72 -6.87 -6.43
C ALA A 50 10.01 -6.06 -6.18
N GLY A 51 10.12 -5.49 -4.98
CA GLY A 51 11.27 -4.72 -4.51
C GLY A 51 11.42 -3.34 -5.15
N LYS A 52 10.41 -2.86 -5.91
CA LYS A 52 10.38 -1.47 -6.36
C LYS A 52 9.93 -0.57 -5.23
N ASP A 53 10.48 0.63 -5.19
CA ASP A 53 10.07 1.67 -4.24
C ASP A 53 8.54 1.91 -4.29
N ALA A 54 7.91 2.01 -3.12
CA ALA A 54 6.47 2.16 -3.01
C ALA A 54 5.98 3.47 -3.63
N ALA A 55 6.69 4.58 -3.43
CA ALA A 55 6.32 5.87 -4.01
C ALA A 55 6.42 5.84 -5.54
N PHE A 56 7.42 5.15 -6.08
CA PHE A 56 7.51 4.88 -7.51
C PHE A 56 6.28 4.11 -8.01
N LEU A 57 5.91 3.01 -7.36
CA LEU A 57 4.77 2.19 -7.77
C LEU A 57 3.44 2.96 -7.72
N VAL A 58 3.20 3.71 -6.64
CA VAL A 58 2.02 4.59 -6.54
C VAL A 58 2.00 5.62 -7.67
N LYS A 59 3.15 6.25 -7.96
CA LYS A 59 3.24 7.20 -9.06
C LYS A 59 2.88 6.54 -10.39
N GLN A 60 3.41 5.34 -10.67
CA GLN A 60 3.10 4.64 -11.93
C GLN A 60 1.61 4.33 -12.05
N LEU A 61 0.96 3.83 -10.98
CA LEU A 61 -0.48 3.57 -10.98
C LEU A 61 -1.27 4.84 -11.26
N LYS A 62 -0.96 5.96 -10.59
CA LYS A 62 -1.65 7.25 -10.82
C LYS A 62 -1.40 7.83 -12.21
N ASP A 63 -0.19 7.67 -12.73
CA ASP A 63 0.13 8.11 -14.10
C ASP A 63 -0.70 7.33 -15.12
N PHE A 64 -0.93 6.02 -14.91
CA PHE A 64 -1.81 5.22 -15.78
C PHE A 64 -3.29 5.56 -15.60
N GLN A 65 -3.76 5.76 -14.36
CA GLN A 65 -5.15 6.15 -14.08
C GLN A 65 -5.51 7.49 -14.73
N SER A 66 -4.60 8.46 -14.70
CA SER A 66 -4.79 9.79 -15.29
C SER A 66 -4.51 9.86 -16.80
N GLY A 67 -3.88 8.82 -17.37
CA GLY A 67 -3.42 8.83 -18.76
C GLY A 67 -2.13 9.62 -19.01
N ALA A 68 -1.48 10.14 -17.97
CA ALA A 68 -0.16 10.77 -18.06
C ALA A 68 0.91 9.78 -18.55
N ARG A 69 0.77 8.49 -18.20
CA ARG A 69 1.50 7.38 -18.81
C ARG A 69 0.53 6.56 -19.66
N LYS A 70 0.94 6.28 -20.90
CA LYS A 70 0.12 5.57 -21.88
C LYS A 70 0.61 4.14 -22.06
N ASP A 71 -0.27 3.20 -21.78
CA ASP A 71 -0.19 1.78 -22.08
C ASP A 71 -1.63 1.23 -22.07
N PRO A 72 -2.19 0.78 -23.21
CA PRO A 72 -3.61 0.43 -23.30
C PRO A 72 -4.08 -0.57 -22.23
N THR A 73 -3.25 -1.56 -21.91
CA THR A 73 -3.55 -2.57 -20.89
C THR A 73 -3.57 -1.94 -19.50
N MET A 74 -2.51 -1.24 -19.11
CA MET A 74 -2.43 -0.63 -17.77
C MET A 74 -3.33 0.57 -17.59
N ASN A 75 -3.66 1.33 -18.64
CA ASN A 75 -4.70 2.37 -18.56
C ASN A 75 -6.09 1.77 -18.26
N ALA A 76 -6.37 0.54 -18.74
CA ALA A 76 -7.59 -0.17 -18.41
C ALA A 76 -7.55 -0.83 -17.01
N MET A 77 -6.37 -1.29 -16.55
CA MET A 77 -6.22 -2.01 -15.28
C MET A 77 -6.00 -1.10 -14.07
N ALA A 78 -5.21 -0.02 -14.19
CA ALA A 78 -4.85 0.84 -13.07
C ALA A 78 -6.03 1.49 -12.33
N PRO A 79 -7.17 1.84 -12.99
CA PRO A 79 -8.37 2.30 -12.28
C PRO A 79 -8.94 1.33 -11.25
N MET A 80 -8.71 0.01 -11.41
CA MET A 80 -9.16 -1.00 -10.45
C MET A 80 -8.44 -0.89 -9.11
N ALA A 81 -7.24 -0.31 -9.08
CA ALA A 81 -6.47 -0.08 -7.87
C ALA A 81 -6.84 1.22 -7.12
N LEU A 82 -7.87 1.96 -7.58
CA LEU A 82 -8.24 3.25 -7.01
C LEU A 82 -8.55 3.14 -5.51
N GLY A 83 -7.82 3.88 -4.69
CA GLY A 83 -7.95 3.85 -3.22
C GLY A 83 -7.14 2.75 -2.53
N HIS A 84 -6.51 1.87 -3.30
CA HIS A 84 -5.67 0.76 -2.80
C HIS A 84 -4.22 0.86 -3.27
N GLU A 85 -3.84 1.92 -3.98
CA GLU A 85 -2.53 2.05 -4.63
C GLU A 85 -1.40 1.96 -3.61
N GLN A 86 -1.53 2.66 -2.48
CA GLN A 86 -0.50 2.67 -1.44
C GLN A 86 -0.35 1.28 -0.82
N ALA A 87 -1.45 0.61 -0.51
CA ALA A 87 -1.42 -0.72 0.10
C ALA A 87 -0.76 -1.75 -0.83
N ILE A 88 -1.13 -1.73 -2.12
CA ILE A 88 -0.54 -2.60 -3.14
C ILE A 88 0.95 -2.28 -3.30
N ALA A 89 1.32 -0.99 -3.33
CA ALA A 89 2.70 -0.56 -3.48
C ALA A 89 3.58 -0.94 -2.27
N ASP A 90 3.08 -0.78 -1.05
CA ASP A 90 3.80 -1.16 0.18
C ASP A 90 4.03 -2.68 0.24
N PHE A 91 3.02 -3.47 -0.14
CA PHE A 91 3.18 -4.91 -0.29
C PHE A 91 4.30 -5.24 -1.28
N LEU A 92 4.22 -4.73 -2.51
CA LEU A 92 5.19 -5.03 -3.57
C LEU A 92 6.61 -4.53 -3.25
N ALA A 93 6.75 -3.43 -2.53
CA ALA A 93 8.04 -2.90 -2.09
C ALA A 93 8.71 -3.78 -1.02
N GLY A 94 7.91 -4.52 -0.24
CA GLY A 94 8.39 -5.48 0.76
C GLY A 94 8.81 -6.84 0.20
N GLN A 95 8.69 -7.06 -1.12
CA GLN A 95 9.00 -8.34 -1.79
C GLN A 95 10.42 -8.44 -2.35
#